data_AF-A0A366UCW3-F1
#
_entry.id   AF-A0A366UCW3-F1
#
_cell.length_a   1.000
_cell.length_b   1.000
_cell.length_c   1.000
_cell.angle_alpha   90.00
_cell.angle_beta   90.00
_cell.angle_gamma   90.00
#
_symmetry.space_group_name_H-M   'P 1'
#
loop_
_entity.id
_entity.type
_entity.pdbx_description
1 polymer ?
#
loop_
_entity_poly.entity_id
_entity_poly.type
_entity_poly.pdbx_seq_one_letter_code
_entity_poly.pdbx_strand_id
1 'polypeptide(L)'
;MNEFNIRQIGQRIASKRRELNMTQSNLADQLLVSYQAISNWERGNTLPDIEKLPQLATILQLSIDELLGNSGVAVMHYHEGVADSQEITTLAPIIKPKELAAATQAQPFELELVEQLAPFLSSEELFALLKPITEPLTEEALEEFLPFLETDHLEQLMKEDYTFAFLEEAAPYLSATFLAQKVEQAVSNSLSLYELEDIAPFLEKQDLGRILQKILAASENPEQRLSELEDLLPFLDESTLVTLVGYFPVSSEVFELFTPFLATETLLQALRKKR
;
A
#
# COMPACT_ATOMS: atom_id res chain seq x y z
N MET A 1 -29.19 1.38 7.08
CA MET A 1 -30.15 1.54 5.96
C MET A 1 -29.28 1.48 4.73
N ASN A 2 -29.39 0.44 3.90
CA ASN A 2 -28.48 0.23 2.76
C ASN A 2 -28.58 1.42 1.79
N GLU A 3 -27.46 2.08 1.52
CA GLU A 3 -27.38 3.18 0.57
C GLU A 3 -27.19 2.60 -0.84
N PHE A 4 -28.18 2.79 -1.71
CA PHE A 4 -28.11 2.32 -3.10
C PHE A 4 -27.03 3.09 -3.86
N ASN A 5 -25.94 2.43 -4.24
CA ASN A 5 -24.86 3.06 -5.01
C ASN A 5 -25.24 3.16 -6.50
N ILE A 6 -25.65 4.36 -6.93
CA ILE A 6 -26.12 4.65 -8.29
C ILE A 6 -25.06 4.33 -9.35
N ARG A 7 -23.78 4.54 -9.03
CA ARG A 7 -22.67 4.27 -9.96
C ARG A 7 -22.46 2.77 -10.18
N GLN A 8 -22.53 1.98 -9.12
CA GLN A 8 -22.44 0.51 -9.20
C GLN A 8 -23.63 -0.09 -9.97
N ILE A 9 -24.85 0.43 -9.74
CA ILE A 9 -26.04 0.02 -10.50
C ILE A 9 -25.84 0.32 -11.99
N GLY A 10 -25.36 1.52 -12.32
CA GLY A 10 -25.03 1.91 -13.70
C GLY A 10 -23.99 1.00 -14.36
N GLN A 11 -22.93 0.67 -13.64
CA GLN A 11 -21.88 -0.25 -14.12
C GLN A 11 -22.42 -1.65 -14.37
N ARG A 12 -23.28 -2.19 -13.48
CA ARG A 12 -23.93 -3.50 -13.67
C ARG A 12 -24.82 -3.52 -14.91
N ILE A 13 -25.63 -2.48 -15.12
CA ILE A 13 -26.46 -2.33 -16.32
C ILE A 13 -25.58 -2.38 -17.57
N ALA A 14 -24.46 -1.63 -17.57
CA ALA A 14 -23.55 -1.58 -18.70
C ALA A 14 -22.83 -2.91 -18.94
N SER A 15 -22.40 -3.61 -17.88
CA SER A 15 -21.73 -4.91 -17.98
C SER A 15 -22.67 -5.96 -18.54
N LYS A 16 -23.84 -6.18 -17.91
CA LYS A 16 -24.81 -7.17 -18.37
C LYS A 16 -25.30 -6.92 -19.78
N ARG A 17 -25.53 -5.65 -20.15
CA ARG A 17 -25.90 -5.30 -21.53
C ARG A 17 -24.81 -5.75 -22.53
N ARG A 18 -23.52 -5.54 -22.20
CA ARG A 18 -22.40 -5.93 -23.07
C ARG A 18 -22.24 -7.45 -23.12
N GLU A 19 -22.37 -8.16 -22.00
CA GLU A 19 -22.38 -9.63 -21.95
C GLU A 19 -23.46 -10.23 -22.86
N LEU A 20 -24.62 -9.59 -22.93
CA LEU A 20 -25.73 -9.97 -23.82
C LEU A 20 -25.57 -9.44 -25.26
N ASN A 21 -24.42 -8.86 -25.62
CA ASN A 21 -24.10 -8.29 -26.93
C ASN A 21 -25.10 -7.21 -27.42
N MET A 22 -25.70 -6.46 -26.48
CA MET A 22 -26.67 -5.41 -26.80
C MET A 22 -26.00 -4.03 -26.88
N THR A 23 -26.43 -3.18 -27.81
CA THR A 23 -26.07 -1.74 -27.78
C THR A 23 -26.96 -0.96 -26.81
N GLN A 24 -26.53 0.23 -26.37
CA GLN A 24 -27.38 1.12 -25.55
C GLN A 24 -28.72 1.42 -26.25
N SER A 25 -28.72 1.60 -27.57
CA SER A 25 -29.94 1.77 -28.36
C SER A 25 -30.85 0.54 -28.32
N ASN A 26 -30.29 -0.68 -28.40
CA ASN A 26 -31.10 -1.90 -28.31
C ASN A 26 -31.78 -2.04 -26.94
N LEU A 27 -31.07 -1.69 -25.86
CA LEU A 27 -31.65 -1.70 -24.53
C LEU A 27 -32.74 -0.62 -24.37
N ALA A 28 -32.50 0.57 -24.94
CA ALA A 28 -33.46 1.68 -24.93
C ALA A 28 -34.77 1.30 -25.66
N ASP A 29 -34.65 0.68 -26.84
CA ASP A 29 -35.79 0.22 -27.65
C ASP A 29 -36.64 -0.81 -26.90
N GLN A 30 -36.00 -1.79 -26.25
CA GLN A 30 -36.71 -2.82 -25.49
C GLN A 30 -37.42 -2.28 -24.24
N LEU A 31 -36.87 -1.25 -23.60
CA LEU A 31 -37.44 -0.61 -22.41
C LEU A 31 -38.41 0.53 -22.72
N LEU A 32 -38.55 0.90 -24.00
CA LEU A 32 -39.33 2.05 -24.44
C LEU A 32 -38.89 3.34 -23.73
N VAL A 33 -37.58 3.57 -23.68
CA VAL A 33 -36.96 4.78 -23.12
C VAL A 33 -36.00 5.40 -24.14
N SER A 34 -35.51 6.62 -23.87
CA SER A 34 -34.53 7.24 -24.75
C SER A 34 -33.14 6.63 -24.56
N TYR A 35 -32.32 6.64 -25.61
CA TYR A 35 -30.90 6.31 -25.53
C TYR A 35 -30.18 7.10 -24.41
N GLN A 36 -30.53 8.38 -24.27
CA GLN A 36 -29.96 9.27 -23.25
C GLN A 36 -30.28 8.79 -21.83
N ALA A 37 -31.46 8.19 -21.59
CA ALA A 37 -31.80 7.60 -20.30
C ALA A 37 -30.84 6.46 -19.96
N ILE A 38 -30.65 5.50 -20.88
CA ILE A 38 -29.69 4.39 -20.71
C ILE A 38 -28.26 4.93 -20.49
N SER A 39 -27.82 5.89 -21.31
CA SER A 39 -26.50 6.51 -21.20
C SER A 39 -26.29 7.23 -19.86
N ASN A 40 -27.34 7.82 -19.28
CA ASN A 40 -27.27 8.46 -17.97
C ASN A 40 -27.28 7.44 -16.83
N TRP A 41 -28.04 6.35 -16.95
CA TRP A 41 -28.01 5.24 -15.98
C TRP A 41 -26.63 4.59 -15.93
N GLU A 42 -26.08 4.22 -17.09
CA GLU A 42 -24.79 3.53 -17.17
C GLU A 42 -23.60 4.38 -16.68
N ARG A 43 -23.72 5.71 -16.73
CA ARG A 43 -22.73 6.65 -16.17
C ARG A 43 -22.97 6.97 -14.69
N GLY A 44 -24.04 6.46 -14.10
CA GLY A 44 -24.42 6.74 -12.71
C GLY A 44 -24.97 8.15 -12.48
N ASN A 45 -25.41 8.85 -13.54
CA ASN A 45 -25.96 10.21 -13.44
C ASN A 45 -27.42 10.23 -12.92
N THR A 46 -28.17 9.17 -13.18
CA THR A 46 -29.58 9.00 -12.79
C THR A 46 -29.88 7.52 -12.57
N LEU A 47 -30.96 7.18 -11.85
CA LEU A 47 -31.42 5.79 -11.71
C LEU A 47 -32.54 5.46 -12.72
N PRO A 48 -32.73 4.17 -13.07
CA PRO A 48 -33.96 3.71 -13.70
C PRO A 48 -35.16 3.97 -12.82
N ASP A 49 -36.27 4.38 -13.43
CA ASP A 49 -37.54 4.53 -12.71
C ASP A 49 -37.96 3.19 -12.10
N ILE A 50 -38.60 3.22 -10.92
CA ILE A 50 -39.02 2.01 -10.20
C ILE A 50 -39.90 1.10 -11.07
N GLU A 51 -40.73 1.68 -11.95
CA GLU A 51 -41.59 0.96 -12.88
C GLU A 51 -40.82 0.23 -13.98
N LYS A 52 -39.61 0.71 -14.31
CA LYS A 52 -38.74 0.10 -15.33
C LYS A 52 -37.86 -1.01 -14.76
N LEU A 53 -37.65 -1.06 -13.44
CA LEU A 53 -36.79 -2.06 -12.80
C LEU A 53 -37.18 -3.51 -13.12
N PRO A 54 -38.45 -3.94 -13.05
CA PRO A 54 -38.80 -5.33 -13.35
C PRO A 54 -38.48 -5.74 -14.79
N GLN A 55 -38.77 -4.84 -15.74
CA GLN A 55 -38.51 -5.09 -17.16
C GLN A 55 -37.02 -5.07 -17.46
N LEU A 56 -36.28 -4.13 -16.86
CA LEU A 56 -34.82 -4.02 -16.99
C LEU A 56 -34.13 -5.26 -16.42
N ALA A 57 -34.52 -5.73 -15.23
CA ALA A 57 -33.99 -6.96 -14.64
C ALA A 57 -34.25 -8.16 -15.55
N THR A 58 -35.48 -8.29 -16.08
CA THR A 58 -35.85 -9.36 -17.01
C THR A 58 -34.98 -9.36 -18.28
N ILE A 59 -34.77 -8.19 -18.90
CA ILE A 59 -33.95 -8.06 -20.13
C ILE A 59 -32.49 -8.41 -19.85
N LEU A 60 -31.96 -7.96 -18.70
CA LEU A 60 -30.58 -8.19 -18.30
C LEU A 60 -30.34 -9.56 -17.65
N GLN A 61 -31.37 -10.39 -17.53
CA GLN A 61 -31.34 -11.69 -16.87
C GLN A 61 -30.80 -11.61 -15.42
N LEU A 62 -31.29 -10.60 -14.70
CA LEU A 62 -31.04 -10.36 -13.28
C LEU A 62 -32.36 -10.34 -12.52
N SER A 63 -32.30 -10.71 -11.24
CA SER A 63 -33.30 -10.29 -10.25
C SER A 63 -33.19 -8.78 -9.99
N ILE A 64 -34.27 -8.18 -9.47
CA ILE A 64 -34.25 -6.77 -9.07
C ILE A 64 -33.22 -6.55 -7.97
N ASP A 65 -33.03 -7.52 -7.08
CA ASP A 65 -32.03 -7.46 -6.02
C ASP A 65 -30.60 -7.42 -6.58
N GLU A 66 -30.25 -8.29 -7.53
CA GLU A 66 -28.94 -8.26 -8.19
C GLU A 66 -28.71 -6.96 -8.96
N LEU A 67 -29.74 -6.48 -9.66
CA LEU A 67 -29.69 -5.22 -10.40
C LEU A 67 -29.42 -4.03 -9.46
N LEU A 68 -30.10 -3.99 -8.33
CA LEU A 68 -29.98 -2.93 -7.34
C LEU A 68 -28.77 -3.10 -6.40
N GLY A 69 -28.05 -4.22 -6.48
CA GLY A 69 -26.91 -4.52 -5.61
C GLY A 69 -27.31 -4.92 -4.21
N ASN A 70 -28.53 -5.41 -4.01
CA ASN A 70 -28.88 -6.09 -2.79
C ASN A 70 -28.10 -7.40 -2.77
N SER A 71 -27.26 -7.57 -1.74
CA SER A 71 -26.46 -8.77 -1.49
C SER A 71 -27.30 -10.03 -1.30
N GLY A 72 -28.62 -10.01 -1.51
CA GLY A 72 -29.52 -11.15 -1.33
C GLY A 72 -29.10 -12.39 -2.11
N VAL A 73 -28.72 -12.26 -3.39
CA VAL A 73 -28.23 -13.42 -4.18
C VAL A 73 -26.88 -13.91 -3.69
N ALA A 74 -25.92 -13.02 -3.47
CA ALA A 74 -24.64 -13.38 -2.87
C ALA A 74 -24.81 -14.06 -1.50
N VAL A 75 -25.71 -13.56 -0.64
CA VAL A 75 -26.06 -14.14 0.66
C VAL A 75 -26.67 -15.53 0.49
N MET A 76 -27.56 -15.73 -0.49
CA MET A 76 -28.11 -17.05 -0.81
C MET A 76 -27.00 -18.02 -1.24
N HIS A 77 -26.19 -17.64 -2.22
CA HIS A 77 -25.06 -18.46 -2.68
C HIS A 77 -24.05 -18.75 -1.56
N TYR A 78 -23.81 -17.79 -0.67
CA TYR A 78 -22.95 -17.95 0.49
C TYR A 78 -23.50 -18.98 1.46
N HIS A 79 -24.80 -18.92 1.78
CA HIS A 79 -25.46 -19.92 2.63
C HIS A 79 -25.56 -21.30 1.98
N GLU A 80 -25.64 -21.37 0.66
CA GLU A 80 -25.62 -22.61 -0.12
C GLU A 80 -24.19 -23.17 -0.33
N GLY A 81 -23.15 -22.41 0.05
CA GLY A 81 -21.75 -22.81 -0.09
C GLY A 81 -21.24 -22.80 -1.53
N VAL A 82 -21.86 -21.99 -2.40
CA VAL A 82 -21.54 -21.87 -3.84
C VAL A 82 -21.13 -20.46 -4.24
N ALA A 83 -20.96 -19.54 -3.28
CA ALA A 83 -20.53 -18.17 -3.56
C ALA A 83 -19.12 -18.12 -4.18
N ASP A 84 -18.98 -17.36 -5.25
CA ASP A 84 -17.68 -17.12 -5.88
C ASP A 84 -16.85 -16.07 -5.10
N SER A 85 -15.61 -15.84 -5.54
CA SER A 85 -14.68 -14.90 -4.90
C SER A 85 -15.18 -13.45 -4.93
N GLN A 86 -15.90 -13.04 -5.98
CA GLN A 86 -16.46 -11.69 -6.09
C GLN A 86 -17.62 -11.49 -5.12
N GLU A 87 -18.47 -12.50 -4.99
CA GLU A 87 -19.58 -12.52 -4.04
C GLU A 87 -19.07 -12.50 -2.60
N ILE A 88 -18.06 -13.31 -2.26
CA ILE A 88 -17.44 -13.29 -0.92
C ILE A 88 -16.86 -11.92 -0.62
N THR A 89 -16.13 -11.31 -1.56
CA THR A 89 -15.56 -9.96 -1.40
C THR A 89 -16.67 -8.93 -1.16
N THR A 90 -17.78 -9.01 -1.89
CA THR A 90 -18.94 -8.13 -1.72
C THR A 90 -19.59 -8.29 -0.34
N LEU A 91 -19.54 -9.50 0.23
CA LEU A 91 -20.13 -9.84 1.51
C LEU A 91 -19.21 -9.57 2.71
N ALA A 92 -17.91 -9.36 2.49
CA ALA A 92 -16.91 -9.18 3.54
C ALA A 92 -17.30 -8.17 4.65
N PRO A 93 -17.93 -7.02 4.36
CA PRO A 93 -18.34 -6.07 5.40
C PRO A 93 -19.52 -6.56 6.28
N ILE A 94 -20.23 -7.60 5.87
CA ILE A 94 -21.53 -7.99 6.42
C ILE A 94 -21.47 -9.36 7.10
N ILE A 95 -20.62 -10.28 6.62
CA ILE A 95 -20.43 -11.60 7.22
C ILE A 95 -19.45 -11.55 8.40
N LYS A 96 -19.52 -12.53 9.31
CA LYS A 96 -18.63 -12.51 10.49
C LYS A 96 -17.17 -12.77 10.08
N PRO A 97 -16.18 -12.22 10.80
CA PRO A 97 -14.77 -12.45 10.47
C PRO A 97 -14.39 -13.93 10.34
N LYS A 98 -14.84 -14.78 11.29
CA LYS A 98 -14.61 -16.22 11.23
C LYS A 98 -15.25 -16.91 10.01
N GLU A 99 -16.39 -16.41 9.57
CA GLU A 99 -17.14 -16.90 8.42
C GLU A 99 -16.47 -16.47 7.11
N LEU A 100 -15.96 -15.23 7.06
CA LEU A 100 -15.14 -14.73 5.96
C LEU A 100 -13.84 -15.53 5.81
N ALA A 101 -13.10 -15.71 6.91
CA ALA A 101 -11.85 -16.46 6.93
C ALA A 101 -11.98 -17.89 6.39
N ALA A 102 -13.07 -18.59 6.77
CA ALA A 102 -13.35 -19.92 6.24
C ALA A 102 -13.65 -19.88 4.73
N ALA A 103 -14.34 -18.83 4.26
CA ALA A 103 -14.70 -18.68 2.86
C ALA A 103 -13.49 -18.33 1.98
N THR A 104 -12.57 -17.50 2.50
CA THR A 104 -11.32 -17.15 1.80
C THR A 104 -10.35 -18.32 1.71
N GLN A 105 -10.38 -19.26 2.66
CA GLN A 105 -9.58 -20.49 2.61
C GLN A 105 -10.14 -21.55 1.64
N ALA A 106 -11.42 -21.48 1.28
CA ALA A 106 -12.07 -22.49 0.46
C ALA A 106 -11.72 -22.39 -1.02
N GLN A 107 -11.24 -21.23 -1.49
CA GLN A 107 -10.94 -20.96 -2.90
C GLN A 107 -9.90 -19.85 -3.07
N PRO A 108 -9.19 -19.78 -4.21
CA PRO A 108 -8.23 -18.73 -4.48
C PRO A 108 -8.91 -17.39 -4.79
N PHE A 109 -8.18 -16.30 -4.56
CA PHE A 109 -8.59 -14.92 -4.87
C PHE A 109 -7.56 -14.27 -5.78
N GLU A 110 -8.03 -13.48 -6.74
CA GLU A 110 -7.18 -12.60 -7.54
C GLU A 110 -6.74 -11.40 -6.69
N LEU A 111 -5.57 -10.83 -7.00
CA LEU A 111 -4.94 -9.76 -6.20
C LEU A 111 -5.89 -8.56 -5.97
N GLU A 112 -6.61 -8.12 -7.00
CA GLU A 112 -7.61 -7.03 -6.93
C GLU A 112 -8.72 -7.30 -5.89
N LEU A 113 -9.10 -8.56 -5.71
CA LEU A 113 -10.08 -8.95 -4.70
C LEU A 113 -9.45 -9.04 -3.31
N VAL A 114 -8.17 -9.45 -3.22
CA VAL A 114 -7.44 -9.49 -1.95
C VAL A 114 -7.26 -8.10 -1.37
N GLU A 115 -6.98 -7.08 -2.20
CA GLU A 115 -6.94 -5.65 -1.80
C GLU A 115 -8.25 -5.21 -1.13
N GLN A 116 -9.39 -5.57 -1.73
CA GLN A 116 -10.71 -5.25 -1.18
C GLN A 116 -11.03 -6.01 0.11
N LEU A 117 -10.43 -7.18 0.31
CA LEU A 117 -10.60 -8.01 1.50
C LEU A 117 -9.68 -7.59 2.66
N ALA A 118 -8.57 -6.92 2.38
CA ALA A 118 -7.53 -6.61 3.38
C ALA A 118 -8.09 -5.95 4.66
N PRO A 119 -9.03 -4.98 4.61
CA PRO A 119 -9.59 -4.36 5.82
C PRO A 119 -10.42 -5.29 6.72
N PHE A 120 -10.81 -6.46 6.21
CA PHE A 120 -11.71 -7.41 6.88
C PHE A 120 -11.01 -8.69 7.35
N LEU A 121 -9.72 -8.84 7.04
CA LEU A 121 -8.91 -10.01 7.37
C LEU A 121 -7.89 -9.66 8.45
N SER A 122 -7.53 -10.67 9.25
CA SER A 122 -6.32 -10.59 10.07
C SER A 122 -5.07 -10.67 9.19
N SER A 123 -3.92 -10.23 9.71
CA SER A 123 -2.65 -10.35 8.99
C SER A 123 -2.33 -11.79 8.59
N GLU A 124 -2.62 -12.78 9.44
CA GLU A 124 -2.38 -14.20 9.16
C GLU A 124 -3.23 -14.68 7.96
N GLU A 125 -4.51 -14.29 7.92
CA GLU A 125 -5.44 -14.65 6.85
C GLU A 125 -5.08 -13.95 5.53
N LEU A 126 -4.75 -12.65 5.59
CA LEU A 126 -4.31 -11.89 4.42
C LEU A 126 -3.00 -12.45 3.86
N PHE A 127 -2.03 -12.72 4.71
CA PHE A 127 -0.76 -13.34 4.31
C PHE A 127 -0.98 -14.72 3.67
N ALA A 128 -1.91 -15.52 4.20
CA ALA A 128 -2.25 -16.82 3.63
C ALA A 128 -2.86 -16.72 2.21
N LEU A 129 -3.56 -15.62 1.89
CA LEU A 129 -4.08 -15.35 0.55
C LEU A 129 -3.01 -14.83 -0.42
N LEU A 130 -2.06 -14.04 0.08
CA LEU A 130 -0.98 -13.48 -0.74
C LEU A 130 0.12 -14.50 -1.04
N LYS A 131 0.38 -15.43 -0.11
CA LYS A 131 1.47 -16.42 -0.22
C LYS A 131 1.43 -17.32 -1.49
N PRO A 132 0.27 -17.78 -1.98
CA PRO A 132 0.18 -18.57 -3.21
C PRO A 132 0.40 -17.77 -4.50
N ILE A 133 0.39 -16.42 -4.44
CA ILE A 133 0.62 -15.57 -5.61
C ILE A 133 2.09 -15.73 -6.02
N THR A 134 2.31 -16.32 -7.19
CA THR A 134 3.64 -16.76 -7.65
C THR A 134 4.52 -15.64 -8.19
N GLU A 135 3.89 -14.55 -8.64
CA GLU A 135 4.60 -13.36 -9.11
C GLU A 135 4.94 -12.46 -7.92
N PRO A 136 6.13 -11.83 -7.90
CA PRO A 136 6.43 -10.81 -6.91
C PRO A 136 5.37 -9.72 -6.92
N LEU A 137 4.89 -9.34 -5.73
CA LEU A 137 3.97 -8.22 -5.60
C LEU A 137 4.68 -6.92 -6.00
N THR A 138 3.99 -6.08 -6.76
CA THR A 138 4.46 -4.74 -7.11
C THR A 138 4.49 -3.84 -5.87
N GLU A 139 5.24 -2.75 -5.93
CA GLU A 139 5.25 -1.71 -4.88
C GLU A 139 3.84 -1.17 -4.64
N GLU A 140 3.14 -0.78 -5.71
CA GLU A 140 1.75 -0.31 -5.66
C GLU A 140 0.80 -1.30 -4.95
N ALA A 141 0.95 -2.61 -5.19
CA ALA A 141 0.12 -3.60 -4.53
C ALA A 141 0.51 -3.76 -3.05
N LEU A 142 1.80 -3.72 -2.72
CA LEU A 142 2.27 -3.84 -1.34
C LEU A 142 1.83 -2.64 -0.49
N GLU A 143 1.82 -1.43 -1.05
CA GLU A 143 1.34 -0.20 -0.39
C GLU A 143 -0.08 -0.38 0.17
N GLU A 144 -0.98 -0.98 -0.61
CA GLU A 144 -2.36 -1.25 -0.20
C GLU A 144 -2.45 -2.23 0.99
N PHE A 145 -1.43 -3.07 1.21
CA PHE A 145 -1.40 -4.06 2.29
C PHE A 145 -0.62 -3.62 3.53
N LEU A 146 0.21 -2.56 3.45
CA LEU A 146 1.02 -2.07 4.56
C LEU A 146 0.25 -1.93 5.88
N PRO A 147 -0.94 -1.29 5.94
CA PRO A 147 -1.65 -1.10 7.21
C PRO A 147 -2.32 -2.36 7.76
N PHE A 148 -2.34 -3.47 7.00
CA PHE A 148 -3.07 -4.70 7.33
C PHE A 148 -2.15 -5.89 7.62
N LEU A 149 -0.84 -5.75 7.40
CA LEU A 149 0.14 -6.81 7.63
C LEU A 149 0.98 -6.54 8.89
N GLU A 150 1.23 -7.61 9.65
CA GLU A 150 2.28 -7.64 10.66
C GLU A 150 3.65 -7.64 9.99
N THR A 151 4.65 -7.09 10.69
CA THR A 151 6.00 -6.87 10.17
C THR A 151 6.63 -8.13 9.58
N ASP A 152 6.53 -9.27 10.25
CA ASP A 152 7.13 -10.52 9.79
C ASP A 152 6.45 -11.09 8.53
N HIS A 153 5.15 -10.86 8.37
CA HIS A 153 4.42 -11.22 7.15
C HIS A 153 4.79 -10.30 5.98
N LEU A 154 4.85 -8.99 6.20
CA LEU A 154 5.27 -8.02 5.18
C LEU A 154 6.70 -8.31 4.69
N GLU A 155 7.64 -8.51 5.61
CA GLU A 155 9.04 -8.84 5.28
C GLU A 155 9.17 -10.14 4.47
N GLN A 156 8.31 -11.14 4.74
CA GLN A 156 8.28 -12.39 3.97
C GLN A 156 7.75 -12.22 2.53
N LEU A 157 6.89 -11.22 2.30
CA LEU A 157 6.41 -10.87 0.97
C LEU A 157 7.44 -10.02 0.21
N MET A 158 8.26 -9.23 0.92
CA MET A 158 9.25 -8.31 0.36
C MET A 158 10.54 -8.99 -0.17
N LYS A 159 10.41 -9.73 -1.28
CA LYS A 159 11.49 -10.58 -1.83
C LYS A 159 12.42 -9.89 -2.81
N GLU A 160 11.97 -8.80 -3.45
CA GLU A 160 12.73 -8.11 -4.50
C GLU A 160 13.55 -6.95 -3.94
N ASP A 161 14.31 -6.30 -4.81
CA ASP A 161 14.85 -4.97 -4.56
C ASP A 161 13.74 -3.94 -4.75
N TYR A 162 13.67 -2.98 -3.83
CA TYR A 162 12.63 -1.96 -3.80
C TYR A 162 13.22 -0.58 -4.00
N THR A 163 12.44 0.33 -4.56
CA THR A 163 12.78 1.74 -4.66
C THR A 163 12.91 2.34 -3.26
N PHE A 164 13.73 3.39 -3.15
CA PHE A 164 13.87 4.08 -1.88
C PHE A 164 12.54 4.72 -1.43
N ALA A 165 11.77 5.28 -2.37
CA ALA A 165 10.46 5.87 -2.10
C ALA A 165 9.49 4.86 -1.47
N PHE A 166 9.44 3.63 -1.99
CA PHE A 166 8.64 2.58 -1.37
C PHE A 166 9.17 2.19 0.02
N LEU A 167 10.49 2.08 0.19
CA LEU A 167 11.08 1.77 1.51
C LEU A 167 10.79 2.84 2.56
N GLU A 168 10.71 4.11 2.15
CA GLU A 168 10.30 5.22 3.01
C GLU A 168 8.86 5.05 3.48
N GLU A 169 7.94 4.76 2.57
CA GLU A 169 6.53 4.53 2.89
C GLU A 169 6.31 3.27 3.75
N ALA A 170 7.07 2.21 3.47
CA ALA A 170 7.02 0.96 4.23
C ALA A 170 7.74 1.03 5.59
N ALA A 171 8.61 2.02 5.82
CA ALA A 171 9.47 2.13 7.00
C ALA A 171 8.73 1.96 8.35
N PRO A 172 7.52 2.52 8.57
CA PRO A 172 6.77 2.34 9.82
C PRO A 172 6.31 0.90 10.09
N TYR A 173 6.27 0.05 9.06
CA TYR A 173 5.73 -1.31 9.11
C TYR A 173 6.82 -2.39 9.16
N LEU A 174 8.08 -1.99 8.96
CA LEU A 174 9.23 -2.88 8.88
C LEU A 174 10.04 -2.92 10.17
N SER A 175 10.75 -4.02 10.41
CA SER A 175 11.75 -4.03 11.45
C SER A 175 12.95 -3.17 11.05
N ALA A 176 13.54 -2.47 12.02
CA ALA A 176 14.71 -1.63 11.78
C ALA A 176 15.87 -2.42 11.13
N THR A 177 16.04 -3.70 11.49
CA THR A 177 17.07 -4.57 10.92
C THR A 177 16.81 -4.89 9.45
N PHE A 178 15.57 -5.25 9.09
CA PHE A 178 15.22 -5.53 7.71
C PHE A 178 15.28 -4.27 6.83
N LEU A 179 14.74 -3.16 7.34
CA LEU A 179 14.80 -1.87 6.68
C LEU A 179 16.25 -1.42 6.43
N ALA A 180 17.11 -1.53 7.46
CA ALA A 180 18.54 -1.26 7.31
C ALA A 180 19.13 -2.10 6.17
N GLN A 181 18.89 -3.41 6.16
CA GLN A 181 19.39 -4.30 5.10
C GLN A 181 18.93 -3.87 3.70
N LYS A 182 17.65 -3.52 3.52
CA LYS A 182 17.11 -3.08 2.22
C LYS A 182 17.68 -1.74 1.79
N VAL A 183 17.77 -0.76 2.70
CA VAL A 183 18.43 0.54 2.44
C VAL A 183 19.88 0.32 2.04
N GLU A 184 20.63 -0.56 2.72
CA GLU A 184 22.01 -0.86 2.35
C GLU A 184 22.16 -1.48 0.96
N GLN A 185 21.20 -2.31 0.55
CA GLN A 185 21.17 -2.87 -0.79
C GLN A 185 20.90 -1.77 -1.83
N ALA A 186 20.00 -0.83 -1.52
CA ALA A 186 19.74 0.33 -2.37
C ALA A 186 20.97 1.27 -2.49
N VAL A 187 21.82 1.34 -1.46
CA VAL A 187 23.04 2.18 -1.43
C VAL A 187 24.05 1.84 -2.53
N SER A 188 23.96 0.68 -3.21
CA SER A 188 24.79 0.43 -4.41
C SER A 188 24.49 1.38 -5.57
N ASN A 189 23.38 2.14 -5.52
CA ASN A 189 22.86 2.96 -6.61
C ASN A 189 22.79 4.47 -6.31
N SER A 190 23.75 5.03 -5.55
CA SER A 190 23.87 6.49 -5.29
C SER A 190 22.78 7.11 -4.41
N LEU A 191 22.57 6.56 -3.21
CA LEU A 191 21.67 7.16 -2.22
C LEU A 191 22.23 8.49 -1.67
N SER A 192 21.39 9.51 -1.65
CA SER A 192 21.66 10.81 -1.04
C SER A 192 21.52 10.76 0.48
N LEU A 193 22.20 11.65 1.21
CA LEU A 193 22.01 11.76 2.66
C LEU A 193 20.63 12.35 2.99
N TYR A 194 20.12 13.26 2.14
CA TYR A 194 18.78 13.82 2.28
C TYR A 194 17.69 12.76 2.24
N GLU A 195 17.85 11.73 1.40
CA GLU A 195 16.88 10.63 1.32
C GLU A 195 16.82 9.85 2.64
N LEU A 196 17.93 9.72 3.36
CA LEU A 196 17.94 9.02 4.64
C LEU A 196 17.21 9.74 5.77
N GLU A 197 16.92 11.03 5.64
CA GLU A 197 16.28 11.82 6.70
C GLU A 197 14.90 11.26 7.06
N ASP A 198 14.12 10.87 6.04
CA ASP A 198 12.76 10.36 6.22
C ASP A 198 12.74 8.94 6.81
N ILE A 199 13.79 8.14 6.58
CA ILE A 199 13.93 6.78 7.10
C ILE A 199 14.67 6.71 8.44
N ALA A 200 15.50 7.71 8.77
CA ALA A 200 16.32 7.75 9.98
C ALA A 200 15.55 7.44 11.28
N PRO A 201 14.30 7.91 11.50
CA PRO A 201 13.53 7.58 12.70
C PRO A 201 13.22 6.09 12.88
N PHE A 202 13.23 5.30 11.79
CA PHE A 202 12.86 3.89 11.77
C PHE A 202 14.08 2.95 11.80
N LEU A 203 15.29 3.51 11.84
CA LEU A 203 16.54 2.75 11.90
C LEU A 203 17.13 2.72 13.30
N GLU A 204 17.81 1.63 13.63
CA GLU A 204 18.67 1.58 14.80
C GLU A 204 19.86 2.53 14.62
N LYS A 205 20.26 3.19 15.72
CA LYS A 205 21.34 4.21 15.69
C LYS A 205 22.65 3.68 15.07
N GLN A 206 22.96 2.42 15.37
CA GLN A 206 24.17 1.75 14.87
C GLN A 206 24.08 1.46 13.36
N ASP A 207 22.90 1.06 12.87
CA ASP A 207 22.68 0.78 11.46
C ASP A 207 22.68 2.05 10.63
N LEU A 208 21.99 3.10 11.09
CA LEU A 208 22.05 4.42 10.45
C LEU A 208 23.51 4.93 10.40
N GLY A 209 24.24 4.82 11.51
CA GLY A 209 25.64 5.24 11.55
C GLY A 209 26.54 4.48 10.59
N ARG A 210 26.30 3.18 10.41
CA ARG A 210 27.01 2.33 9.46
C ARG A 210 26.68 2.69 8.00
N ILE A 211 25.41 2.96 7.69
CA ILE A 211 24.95 3.39 6.37
C ILE A 211 25.56 4.75 6.01
N LEU A 212 25.51 5.72 6.93
CA LEU A 212 26.12 7.04 6.78
C LEU A 212 27.61 6.96 6.46
N GLN A 213 28.35 6.15 7.21
CA GLN A 213 29.78 5.99 6.99
C GLN A 213 30.08 5.38 5.62
N LYS A 214 29.26 4.44 5.13
CA LYS A 214 29.39 3.88 3.78
C LYS A 214 29.15 4.94 2.70
N ILE A 215 28.10 5.75 2.85
CA ILE A 215 27.76 6.83 1.90
C ILE A 215 28.87 7.87 1.85
N LEU A 216 29.38 8.31 3.01
CA LEU A 216 30.49 9.27 3.06
C LEU A 216 31.78 8.66 2.52
N ALA A 217 32.09 7.40 2.82
CA ALA A 217 33.30 6.75 2.30
C ALA A 217 33.26 6.53 0.78
N ALA A 218 32.07 6.41 0.18
CA ALA A 218 31.88 6.31 -1.27
C ALA A 218 31.84 7.67 -1.98
N SER A 219 31.71 8.78 -1.24
CA SER A 219 31.66 10.14 -1.79
C SER A 219 33.04 10.58 -2.32
N GLU A 220 33.07 11.29 -3.47
CA GLU A 220 34.29 11.91 -3.98
C GLU A 220 34.76 13.09 -3.11
N ASN A 221 33.82 13.81 -2.50
CA ASN A 221 34.09 15.01 -1.68
C ASN A 221 33.32 14.91 -0.34
N PRO A 222 33.64 13.94 0.54
CA PRO A 222 32.92 13.73 1.79
C PRO A 222 32.90 14.97 2.69
N GLU A 223 33.99 15.76 2.67
CA GLU A 223 34.11 16.99 3.44
C GLU A 223 33.12 18.09 3.07
N GLN A 224 32.52 18.04 1.87
CA GLN A 224 31.54 19.02 1.40
C GLN A 224 30.11 18.67 1.77
N ARG A 225 29.87 17.48 2.33
CA ARG A 225 28.52 16.96 2.65
C ARG A 225 28.08 17.27 4.08
N LEU A 226 28.76 18.19 4.77
CA LEU A 226 28.52 18.53 6.17
C LEU A 226 27.07 19.00 6.40
N SER A 227 26.53 19.81 5.48
CA SER A 227 25.19 20.36 5.57
C SER A 227 24.09 19.30 5.46
N GLU A 228 24.37 18.16 4.82
CA GLU A 228 23.39 17.08 4.62
C GLU A 228 23.24 16.20 5.87
N LEU A 229 24.04 16.45 6.93
CA LEU A 229 23.99 15.65 8.15
C LEU A 229 23.06 16.23 9.20
N GLU A 230 22.67 17.50 9.12
CA GLU A 230 22.00 18.25 10.19
C GLU A 230 20.77 17.51 10.74
N ASP A 231 19.90 17.05 9.85
CA ASP A 231 18.67 16.36 10.20
C ASP A 231 18.88 14.90 10.63
N LEU A 232 20.07 14.33 10.37
CA LEU A 232 20.42 12.96 10.73
C LEU A 232 21.06 12.85 12.12
N LEU A 233 21.73 13.90 12.61
CA LEU A 233 22.45 13.88 13.90
C LEU A 233 21.61 13.45 15.10
N PRO A 234 20.32 13.85 15.24
CA PRO A 234 19.49 13.45 16.37
C PRO A 234 19.30 11.93 16.49
N PHE A 235 19.41 11.21 15.38
CA PHE A 235 19.19 9.76 15.29
C PHE A 235 20.46 8.94 15.52
N LEU A 236 21.61 9.57 15.75
CA LEU A 236 22.89 8.89 15.90
C LEU A 236 23.27 8.64 17.35
N ASP A 237 24.21 7.71 17.53
CA ASP A 237 24.90 7.51 18.81
C ASP A 237 26.19 8.32 18.88
N GLU A 238 26.67 8.53 20.12
CA GLU A 238 27.88 9.32 20.38
C GLU A 238 29.10 8.78 19.62
N SER A 239 29.22 7.46 19.50
CA SER A 239 30.36 6.82 18.84
C SER A 239 30.41 7.13 17.34
N THR A 240 29.24 7.16 16.71
CA THR A 240 29.07 7.50 15.31
C THR A 240 29.33 8.97 15.10
N LEU A 241 28.77 9.85 15.94
CA LEU A 241 29.00 11.30 15.88
C LEU A 241 30.50 11.64 15.96
N VAL A 242 31.23 11.01 16.90
CA VAL A 242 32.69 11.16 17.01
C VAL A 242 33.41 10.71 15.74
N THR A 243 32.95 9.63 15.12
CA THR A 243 33.51 9.11 13.87
C THR A 243 33.26 10.07 12.71
N LEU A 244 32.04 10.61 12.60
CA LEU A 244 31.63 11.58 11.58
C LEU A 244 32.43 12.88 11.66
N VAL A 245 32.71 13.41 12.86
CA VAL A 245 33.58 14.60 13.04
C VAL A 245 34.93 14.41 12.34
N GLY A 246 35.44 13.17 12.29
CA GLY A 246 36.70 12.84 11.61
C GLY A 246 36.68 13.05 10.09
N TYR A 247 35.51 12.99 9.44
CA TYR A 247 35.40 13.19 7.99
C TYR A 247 35.63 14.65 7.59
N PHE A 248 35.27 15.61 8.45
CA PHE A 248 35.24 17.03 8.11
C PHE A 248 36.51 17.79 8.55
N PRO A 249 36.94 18.83 7.84
CA PRO A 249 38.02 19.71 8.28
C PRO A 249 37.59 20.49 9.52
N VAL A 250 38.55 20.90 10.35
CA VAL A 250 38.26 21.71 11.54
C VAL A 250 37.75 23.09 11.10
N SER A 251 36.46 23.37 11.32
CA SER A 251 35.82 24.65 11.04
C SER A 251 34.83 25.04 12.15
N SER A 252 34.38 26.31 12.16
CA SER A 252 33.31 26.77 13.07
C SER A 252 32.01 26.04 12.79
N GLU A 253 31.70 25.77 11.52
CA GLU A 253 30.49 25.07 11.08
C GLU A 253 30.42 23.66 11.68
N VAL A 254 31.52 22.88 11.64
CA VAL A 254 31.58 21.56 12.29
C VAL A 254 31.38 21.69 13.79
N PHE A 255 31.93 22.72 14.42
CA PHE A 255 31.76 22.91 15.85
C PHE A 255 30.31 23.22 16.20
N GLU A 256 29.69 24.18 15.51
CA GLU A 256 28.29 24.58 15.71
C GLU A 256 27.33 23.41 15.51
N LEU A 257 27.55 22.62 14.46
CA LEU A 257 26.69 21.50 14.11
C LEU A 257 26.71 20.36 15.14
N PHE A 258 27.89 19.99 15.66
CA PHE A 258 28.03 18.83 16.55
C PHE A 258 27.92 19.16 18.05
N THR A 259 28.07 20.42 18.46
CA THR A 259 28.01 20.82 19.87
C THR A 259 26.69 20.48 20.58
N PRO A 260 25.51 20.51 19.94
CA PRO A 260 24.26 20.08 20.58
C PRO A 260 24.25 18.59 20.98
N PHE A 261 25.10 17.77 20.34
CA PHE A 261 25.07 16.31 20.46
C PHE A 261 26.31 15.73 21.14
N LEU A 262 27.44 16.45 21.16
CA LEU A 262 28.70 16.02 21.75
C LEU A 262 29.20 16.99 22.81
N ALA A 263 29.73 16.45 23.91
CA ALA A 263 30.45 17.27 24.89
C ALA A 263 31.66 17.97 24.23
N THR A 264 31.91 19.22 24.62
CA THR A 264 32.99 20.03 24.03
C THR A 264 34.36 19.35 24.10
N GLU A 265 34.66 18.65 25.21
CA GLU A 265 35.91 17.90 25.35
C GLU A 265 36.02 16.76 24.33
N THR A 266 34.96 15.99 24.14
CA THR A 266 34.86 14.90 23.15
C THR A 266 35.07 15.43 21.74
N LEU A 267 34.40 16.53 21.39
CA LEU A 267 34.52 17.19 20.09
C LEU A 267 35.94 17.68 19.82
N LEU A 268 36.58 18.33 20.81
CA LEU A 268 37.97 18.77 20.69
C LEU A 268 38.95 17.60 20.56
N GLN A 269 38.70 16.48 21.25
CA GLN A 269 39.50 15.26 21.12
C GLN A 269 39.36 14.64 19.72
N ALA A 270 38.14 14.58 19.19
CA ALA A 270 37.85 14.06 17.85
C ALA A 270 38.57 14.90 16.76
N LEU A 271 38.47 16.23 16.83
CA LEU A 271 39.12 17.15 15.89
C LEU A 271 40.65 17.11 15.96
N ARG A 272 41.24 16.77 17.12
CA ARG A 272 42.71 16.65 17.30
C ARG A 272 43.31 15.43 16.62
N LYS A 273 42.55 14.34 16.42
CA LYS A 273 43.04 13.11 15.79
C LYS A 273 43.37 13.26 14.29
N LYS A 274 43.02 14.39 13.67
CA LYS A 274 43.26 14.69 12.24
C LYS A 274 44.53 15.54 11.99
N ARG A 275 45.26 15.93 13.04
CA ARG A 275 46.53 16.69 12.94
C ARG A 275 47.76 15.80 12.77
#